data_AF-X1IXA3-F1
#
_entry.id   AF-X1IXA3-F1
#
_cell.length_a   1.000
_cell.length_b   1.000
_cell.length_c   1.000
_cell.angle_alpha   90.00
_cell.angle_beta   90.00
_cell.angle_gamma   90.00
#
_symmetry.space_group_name_H-M   'P 1'
#
loop_
_entity.id
_entity.type
_entity.pdbx_description
1 polymer ?
#
loop_
_entity_poly.entity_id
_entity_poly.type
_entity_poly.pdbx_seq_one_letter_code
_entity_poly.pdbx_strand_id
1 'polypeptide(L)' 'MFEIIGAFKSITTNGYINCVKQNNWPPFRKRLWQLQYHDRIIRDEDELNRIRKYIIENPLNWEQDENNPENLG' A
#
# COMPACT_ATOMS: atom_id res chain seq x y z
N MET A 1 6.32 7.84 12.91
CA MET A 1 5.61 7.12 11.83
C MET A 1 5.87 7.75 10.47
N PHE A 2 5.63 9.06 10.29
CA PHE A 2 5.83 9.75 9.00
C PHE A 2 7.23 9.59 8.38
N GLU A 3 8.29 9.68 9.18
CA GLU A 3 9.68 9.54 8.68
C GLU A 3 9.95 8.14 8.11
N ILE A 4 9.50 7.09 8.81
CA ILE A 4 9.70 5.69 8.39
C ILE A 4 8.94 5.42 7.08
N ILE A 5 7.67 5.83 7.00
CA ILE A 5 6.87 5.65 5.79
C ILE A 5 7.41 6.52 4.64
N GLY A 6 7.87 7.74 4.92
CA GLY A 6 8.53 8.60 3.94
C GLY A 6 9.79 7.98 3.37
N ALA A 7 10.67 7.45 4.24
CA ALA A 7 11.88 6.74 3.83
C ALA A 7 11.54 5.50 3.00
N PHE A 8 10.56 4.69 3.43
CA PHE A 8 10.11 3.51 2.68
C PHE A 8 9.60 3.87 1.28
N LYS A 9 8.70 4.87 1.16
CA LYS A 9 8.19 5.34 -0.14
C LYS A 9 9.32 5.85 -1.05
N SER A 10 10.32 6.52 -0.48
CA SER A 10 11.48 7.04 -1.21
C SER A 10 12.41 5.92 -1.72
N ILE A 11 12.84 5.02 -0.83
CA ILE A 11 13.75 3.91 -1.15
C ILE A 11 13.17 3.02 -2.24
N THR A 12 11.89 2.64 -2.09
CA THR A 12 11.20 1.79 -3.06
C THR A 12 11.01 2.48 -4.41
N THR A 13 10.69 3.78 -4.42
CA THR A 13 10.58 4.58 -5.65
C THR A 13 11.92 4.64 -6.39
N ASN A 14 13.02 4.88 -5.67
CA ASN A 14 14.36 4.91 -6.27
C ASN A 14 14.76 3.53 -6.82
N GLY A 15 14.48 2.46 -6.09
CA GLY A 15 14.70 1.09 -6.57
C GLY A 15 13.91 0.78 -7.84
N TYR A 16 12.64 1.18 -7.89
CA TYR A 16 11.80 1.07 -9.10
C TYR A 16 12.40 1.85 -10.28
N ILE A 17 12.79 3.11 -10.08
CA ILE A 17 13.40 3.94 -11.13
C ILE A 17 14.67 3.29 -11.68
N ASN A 18 15.51 2.72 -10.81
CA ASN A 18 16.71 2.01 -11.23
C ASN A 18 16.36 0.79 -12.09
N CYS A 19 15.32 0.02 -11.73
CA CYS A 19 14.88 -1.11 -12.54
C CYS A 19 14.30 -0.71 -13.90
N VAL A 20 13.56 0.40 -13.97
CA VAL A 20 13.10 0.95 -15.27
C VAL A 20 14.29 1.32 -16.16
N LYS A 21 15.34 1.92 -15.58
CA LYS A 21 16.54 2.34 -16.33
C LYS A 21 17.46 1.19 -16.72
N GLN A 22 17.63 0.20 -15.85
CA GLN A 22 18.69 -0.83 -15.98
C GLN A 22 18.14 -2.19 -16.42
N ASN A 23 16.92 -2.54 -16.00
CA ASN A 23 16.32 -3.86 -16.21
C ASN A 23 15.15 -3.83 -17.22
N ASN A 24 15.00 -2.72 -17.96
CA ASN A 24 13.99 -2.53 -18.99
C ASN A 24 12.55 -2.77 -18.52
N TRP A 25 12.25 -2.46 -17.24
CA TRP A 25 10.89 -2.53 -16.73
C TRP A 25 9.98 -1.49 -17.41
N PRO A 26 8.71 -1.82 -17.67
CA PRO A 26 7.78 -0.86 -18.26
C PRO A 26 7.59 0.35 -17.32
N PRO A 27 7.68 1.59 -17.85
CA PRO A 27 7.53 2.79 -17.04
C PRO A 27 6.06 3.01 -16.67
N PHE A 28 5.79 3.23 -15.38
CA PHE A 28 4.50 3.62 -14.84
C PHE A 28 4.46 5.14 -14.69
N ARG A 29 3.69 5.81 -15.55
CA ARG A 29 3.67 7.28 -15.66
C ARG A 29 2.71 7.98 -14.67
N LYS A 30 2.26 7.29 -13.63
CA LYS A 30 1.43 7.84 -12.55
C LYS A 30 2.22 7.85 -11.23
N ARG A 31 1.57 8.21 -10.12
CA ARG A 31 2.17 8.14 -8.79
C ARG A 31 2.19 6.70 -8.29
N LEU A 32 3.36 6.18 -7.94
CA LEU A 32 3.51 4.84 -7.35
C LEU A 32 2.82 4.72 -5.99
N TRP A 33 2.88 5.78 -5.20
CA TRP A 33 2.32 5.82 -3.85
C TRP A 33 1.18 6.83 -3.76
N GLN A 34 0.12 6.48 -3.05
CA GLN A 34 -0.83 7.46 -2.53
C GLN A 34 -0.12 8.42 -1.55
N LEU A 35 -0.61 9.65 -1.45
CA LEU A 35 0.04 10.68 -0.62
C LEU A 35 0.00 10.31 0.86
N GLN A 36 -1.19 9.98 1.36
CA GLN A 36 -1.43 9.57 2.73
C GLN A 36 -1.22 8.06 2.92
N TYR A 37 -1.38 7.61 4.14
CA TYR A 37 -1.38 6.20 4.52
C TYR A 37 -2.34 6.04 5.70
N HIS A 38 -2.94 4.85 5.85
CA HIS A 38 -3.75 4.52 7.01
C HIS A 38 -2.85 4.08 8.15
N ASP A 39 -3.00 4.69 9.32
CA ASP A 39 -2.33 4.28 10.55
C ASP A 39 -3.31 4.11 11.71
N ARG A 40 -3.10 3.04 12.48
CA ARG A 40 -3.93 2.69 13.63
C ARG A 40 -3.06 1.98 14.67
N ILE A 41 -3.15 2.44 15.92
CA ILE A 41 -2.48 1.79 17.06
C ILE A 41 -3.38 0.64 17.52
N ILE A 42 -2.84 -0.58 17.48
CA ILE A 42 -3.51 -1.79 17.98
C ILE A 42 -3.33 -1.86 19.49
N ARG A 43 -4.44 -1.93 20.24
CA ARG A 43 -4.45 -1.82 21.71
C ARG A 43 -4.72 -3.13 22.43
N ASP A 44 -5.26 -4.11 21.74
CA ASP A 44 -5.61 -5.43 22.30
C ASP A 44 -5.49 -6.56 21.27
N GLU A 45 -5.53 -7.79 21.77
CA GLU A 45 -5.36 -9.02 20.96
C GLU A 45 -6.56 -9.26 20.03
N ASP A 46 -7.77 -8.88 20.45
CA ASP A 46 -8.96 -9.06 19.62
C ASP A 46 -8.91 -8.16 18.37
N GLU A 47 -8.45 -6.92 18.54
CA GLU A 47 -8.18 -5.98 17.45
C GLU A 47 -7.08 -6.50 16.53
N LEU A 48 -5.99 -7.02 17.10
CA LEU A 48 -4.91 -7.63 16.32
C LEU A 48 -5.41 -8.78 15.45
N ASN A 49 -6.23 -9.67 16.01
CA ASN A 49 -6.79 -10.81 15.30
C ASN A 49 -7.76 -10.38 14.20
N ARG A 50 -8.59 -9.35 14.43
CA ARG A 50 -9.45 -8.77 13.40
C ARG A 50 -8.63 -8.18 12.24
N ILE A 51 -7.56 -7.44 12.53
CA ILE A 51 -6.72 -6.82 11.50
C ILE A 51 -5.97 -7.89 10.70
N ARG A 52 -5.43 -8.92 11.35
CA ARG A 52 -4.78 -10.05 10.66
C ARG A 52 -5.75 -10.76 9.71
N LYS A 53 -6.97 -11.03 10.19
CA LYS A 53 -8.03 -11.64 9.38
C LYS A 53 -8.35 -10.75 8.16
N TYR A 54 -8.53 -9.45 8.38
CA TYR A 54 -8.75 -8.48 7.30
C TYR A 54 -7.62 -8.52 6.25
N ILE A 55 -6.35 -8.49 6.65
CA ILE A 55 -5.22 -8.52 5.70
C ILE A 55 -5.24 -9.78 4.84
N ILE A 56 -5.57 -10.94 5.42
CA ILE A 56 -5.63 -12.22 4.71
C ILE A 56 -6.83 -12.28 3.76
N GLU A 57 -7.98 -11.75 4.19
CA GLU A 57 -9.23 -11.83 3.44
C GLU A 57 -9.39 -10.70 2.40
N ASN A 58 -8.68 -9.58 2.55
CA ASN A 58 -8.80 -8.42 1.68
C ASN A 58 -8.63 -8.74 0.17
N PRO A 59 -7.65 -9.56 -0.26
CA PRO A 59 -7.55 -9.94 -1.67
C PRO A 59 -8.81 -10.62 -2.23
N LEU A 60 -9.52 -11.40 -1.41
CA LEU A 60 -10.76 -12.08 -1.81
C LEU A 60 -11.96 -11.13 -1.83
N ASN A 61 -11.94 -10.10 -0.98
CA ASN A 61 -13.03 -9.15 -0.81
C ASN A 61 -12.82 -7.83 -1.57
N TRP A 62 -11.73 -7.71 -2.35
CA TRP A 62 -11.29 -6.44 -2.94
C TRP A 62 -12.34 -5.82 -3.89
N GLU A 63 -13.03 -6.66 -4.68
CA GLU A 63 -14.07 -6.18 -5.60
C GLU A 63 -15.26 -5.56 -4.85
N GLN A 64 -15.55 -6.03 -3.64
CA GLN A 64 -16.65 -5.54 -2.81
C GLN A 64 -16.22 -4.45 -1.82
N ASP A 65 -14.92 -4.13 -1.75
CA ASP A 65 -14.40 -3.15 -0.80
C ASP A 65 -14.84 -1.72 -1.18
N GLU A 66 -15.37 -0.99 -0.20
CA GLU A 66 -15.85 0.39 -0.37
C GLU A 66 -14.73 1.38 -0.73
N ASN A 67 -13.48 1.06 -0.38
CA ASN A 67 -12.31 1.87 -0.69
C ASN A 67 -11.62 1.44 -2.00
N ASN A 68 -12.18 0.46 -2.72
CA ASN A 68 -11.70 0.12 -4.04
C ASN A 68 -11.95 1.31 -4.99
N PRO A 69 -10.90 1.87 -5.63
CA PRO A 69 -11.07 2.98 -6.58
C PRO A 69 -12.01 2.69 -7.75
N GLU A 70 -12.25 1.43 -8.09
CA GLU A 70 -13.23 1.05 -9.13
C GLU A 70 -14.68 1.20 -8.66
N ASN A 71 -14.92 1.19 -7.34
CA ASN A 71 -16.23 1.42 -6.73
C ASN A 71 -16.50 2.91 -6.44
N LEU A 72 -15.47 3.76 -6.55
CA LEU A 72 -15.57 5.22 -6.43
C LEU A 72 -15.79 5.81 -7.83
N GLY A 73 -17.06 5.92 -8.24
CA GLY A 73 -17.49 6.33 -9.59
C GLY A 73 -16.91 7.63 -10.13
#